data_AF-A0A937P6K9-F1
#
_entry.id   AF-A0A937P6K9-F1
#
_cell.length_a   1.000
_cell.length_b   1.000
_cell.length_c   1.000
_cell.angle_alpha   90.00
_cell.angle_beta   90.00
_cell.angle_gamma   90.00
#
_symmetry.space_group_name_H-M   'P 1'
#
loop_
_entity.id
_entity.type
_entity.pdbx_description
1 polymer ?
#
loop_
_entity_poly.entity_id
_entity_poly.type
_entity_poly.pdbx_seq_one_letter_code
_entity_poly.pdbx_strand_id
1 'polypeptide(L)'
;MKFPKFHILVLIILGNNLFALAQDDTISQSEYTPPPLFESNELLEVFIAFDMSAVIRDIEDDRKNHDALFSHLDVNGDTIHLQTLIRTRGNFRRNPDNCDFPPLRIDFSGAAVENTLFEKQEKLKLVTHCNTKKKYYEKYLLKEYMTYRLYNLISEKSYRVRLLRVTYIDLSGRLEPIEKYGFFLETAGKMAARNGCEEVDIENVKQKDIQSDAMVKLSMFQFMIGNTDWSVPGLHNVELIRSAPYLPPIAVPYDFDWCGLVNTNYAYPAPNLEIQSVRERLYRGICRTNQEYIETIEFFKEKEQEIYSFWNNFTYLEEKERKYIVKYIEQFYFILNNPRLTDSEIYSKCRTE
;
A
#
# COMPACT_ATOMS: atom_id res chain seq x y z
N MET A 1 -23.33 56.50 76.47
CA MET A 1 -22.84 55.33 77.22
C MET A 1 -24.00 54.39 77.48
N LYS A 2 -23.80 53.07 77.32
CA LYS A 2 -24.77 51.95 77.32
C LYS A 2 -25.36 51.60 75.93
N PHE A 3 -24.70 50.64 75.29
CA PHE A 3 -25.22 49.86 74.17
C PHE A 3 -26.30 48.88 74.68
N PRO A 4 -27.42 48.67 73.97
CA PRO A 4 -28.25 47.48 74.12
C PRO A 4 -27.94 46.44 73.03
N LYS A 5 -27.95 45.19 73.45
CA LYS A 5 -27.81 43.98 72.64
C LYS A 5 -29.00 43.81 71.69
N PHE A 6 -28.75 43.41 70.45
CA PHE A 6 -29.74 42.76 69.60
C PHE A 6 -29.15 41.48 69.00
N HIS A 7 -29.93 40.41 69.07
CA HIS A 7 -29.61 39.07 68.61
C HIS A 7 -29.47 39.01 67.08
N ILE A 8 -28.36 38.45 66.60
CA ILE A 8 -28.18 38.09 65.19
C ILE A 8 -28.77 36.69 64.98
N LEU A 9 -29.82 36.65 64.16
CA LEU A 9 -30.43 35.45 63.60
C LEU A 9 -29.52 34.92 62.48
N VAL A 10 -28.96 33.72 62.62
CA VAL A 10 -28.19 33.05 61.56
C VAL A 10 -29.17 32.38 60.59
N LEU A 11 -29.31 32.93 59.38
CA LEU A 11 -29.99 32.29 58.26
C LEU A 11 -29.04 31.27 57.61
N ILE A 12 -29.41 29.99 57.65
CA ILE A 12 -28.77 28.93 56.88
C ILE A 12 -29.38 28.95 55.47
N ILE A 13 -28.61 29.40 54.48
CA ILE A 13 -28.97 29.29 53.06
C ILE A 13 -28.55 27.89 52.59
N LEU A 14 -29.52 27.00 52.39
CA LEU A 14 -29.34 25.75 51.67
C LEU A 14 -29.17 26.07 50.17
N GLY A 15 -27.93 26.02 49.69
CA GLY A 15 -27.63 26.13 48.26
C GLY A 15 -28.06 24.87 47.52
N ASN A 16 -29.10 24.98 46.69
CA ASN A 16 -29.43 23.98 45.68
C ASN A 16 -28.39 24.06 44.54
N ASN A 17 -27.34 23.24 44.63
CA ASN A 17 -26.48 22.96 43.49
C ASN A 17 -27.21 22.01 42.54
N LEU A 18 -27.92 22.58 41.57
CA LEU A 18 -28.37 21.84 40.39
C LEU A 18 -27.13 21.61 39.50
N PHE A 19 -26.39 20.52 39.76
CA PHE A 19 -25.45 20.01 38.77
C PHE A 19 -26.26 19.40 37.63
N ALA A 20 -26.33 20.11 36.51
CA ALA A 20 -26.75 19.53 35.25
C ALA A 20 -25.73 18.44 34.89
N LEU A 21 -26.13 17.17 34.98
CA LEU A 21 -25.39 16.07 34.39
C LEU A 21 -25.50 16.23 32.87
N ALA A 22 -24.47 16.78 32.25
CA ALA A 22 -24.25 16.58 30.84
C ALA A 22 -23.99 15.07 30.65
N GLN A 23 -24.94 14.36 30.05
CA GLN A 23 -24.64 13.07 29.44
C GLN A 23 -23.70 13.37 28.27
N ASP A 24 -22.42 13.19 28.52
CA ASP A 24 -21.42 13.07 27.48
C ASP A 24 -21.67 11.71 26.82
N ASP A 25 -22.52 11.71 25.79
CA ASP A 25 -22.69 10.59 24.87
C ASP A 25 -21.38 10.41 24.11
N THR A 26 -20.40 9.85 24.82
CA THR A 26 -19.20 9.27 24.23
C THR A 26 -19.66 8.08 23.42
N ILE A 27 -19.92 8.33 22.14
CA ILE A 27 -19.98 7.29 21.12
C ILE A 27 -18.70 6.49 21.29
N SER A 28 -18.82 5.29 21.83
CA SER A 28 -17.77 4.28 21.81
C SER A 28 -17.49 4.00 20.33
N GLN A 29 -16.53 4.74 19.76
CA GLN A 29 -15.84 4.26 18.58
C GLN A 29 -15.21 2.95 19.03
N SER A 30 -15.74 1.83 18.58
CA SER A 30 -15.08 0.54 18.76
C SER A 30 -13.64 0.71 18.30
N GLU A 31 -12.67 0.62 19.20
CA GLU A 31 -11.26 0.75 18.84
C GLU A 31 -10.97 -0.27 17.73
N TYR A 32 -10.67 0.23 16.53
CA TYR A 32 -10.28 -0.63 15.43
C TYR A 32 -8.96 -1.31 15.80
N THR A 33 -9.01 -2.57 16.23
CA THR A 33 -7.81 -3.38 16.43
C THR A 33 -7.33 -3.87 15.06
N PRO A 34 -6.17 -3.39 14.56
CA PRO A 34 -5.68 -3.78 13.26
C PRO A 34 -5.37 -5.28 13.22
N PRO A 35 -5.62 -5.96 12.10
CA PRO A 35 -5.30 -7.37 11.96
C PRO A 35 -3.78 -7.64 12.03
N PRO A 36 -3.34 -8.77 12.62
CA PRO A 36 -1.93 -8.97 12.97
C PRO A 36 -1.00 -9.20 11.76
N LEU A 37 -1.51 -9.72 10.64
CA LEU A 37 -0.69 -10.11 9.46
C LEU A 37 0.26 -9.01 8.96
N PHE A 38 -0.21 -7.76 8.97
CA PHE A 38 0.50 -6.62 8.39
C PHE A 38 1.23 -5.73 9.43
N GLU A 39 1.23 -6.12 10.70
CA GLU A 39 1.92 -5.38 11.78
C GLU A 39 3.43 -5.66 11.80
N SER A 40 3.88 -6.75 11.18
CA SER A 40 5.29 -7.11 11.10
C SER A 40 5.78 -7.09 9.65
N ASN A 41 7.07 -6.76 9.50
CA ASN A 41 7.79 -6.73 8.23
C ASN A 41 8.75 -7.92 8.04
N GLU A 42 8.80 -8.82 9.02
CA GLU A 42 9.62 -10.03 8.94
C GLU A 42 9.15 -10.95 7.80
N LEU A 43 10.07 -11.74 7.26
CA LEU A 43 9.74 -12.75 6.26
C LEU A 43 8.81 -13.79 6.88
N LEU A 44 7.67 -14.05 6.25
CA LEU A 44 6.78 -15.14 6.63
C LEU A 44 6.98 -16.34 5.69
N GLU A 45 7.36 -17.48 6.25
CA GLU A 45 7.42 -18.73 5.51
C GLU A 45 6.02 -19.35 5.42
N VAL A 46 5.59 -19.70 4.21
CA VAL A 46 4.26 -20.25 3.95
C VAL A 46 4.33 -21.39 2.94
N PHE A 47 3.40 -22.33 3.06
CA PHE A 47 3.23 -23.45 2.17
C PHE A 47 1.86 -23.38 1.54
N ILE A 48 1.77 -23.54 0.22
CA ILE A 48 0.50 -23.49 -0.51
C ILE A 48 0.42 -24.72 -1.38
N ALA A 49 -0.43 -25.67 -1.00
CA ALA A 49 -0.65 -26.90 -1.74
C ALA A 49 -1.99 -26.85 -2.50
N PHE A 50 -1.96 -27.05 -3.81
CA PHE A 50 -3.13 -27.06 -4.70
C PHE A 50 -2.83 -27.83 -5.99
N ASP A 51 -3.84 -28.11 -6.82
CA ASP A 51 -3.61 -28.57 -8.20
C ASP A 51 -3.07 -27.39 -9.02
N MET A 52 -1.74 -27.27 -9.07
CA MET A 52 -1.07 -26.14 -9.72
C MET A 52 -1.39 -26.10 -11.20
N SER A 53 -1.46 -27.27 -11.83
CA SER A 53 -1.77 -27.43 -13.23
C SER A 53 -3.18 -26.91 -13.58
N ALA A 54 -4.18 -27.25 -12.77
CA ALA A 54 -5.55 -26.79 -12.96
C ALA A 54 -5.66 -25.26 -12.76
N VAL A 55 -5.07 -24.73 -11.69
CA VAL A 55 -5.16 -23.31 -11.35
C VAL A 55 -4.41 -22.43 -12.35
N ILE A 56 -3.16 -22.76 -12.69
CA ILE A 56 -2.33 -21.92 -13.58
C ILE A 56 -2.91 -21.82 -14.99
N ARG A 57 -3.64 -22.85 -15.45
CA ARG A 57 -4.32 -22.83 -16.76
C ARG A 57 -5.71 -22.19 -16.73
N ASP A 58 -6.27 -21.95 -15.54
CA ASP A 58 -7.56 -21.29 -15.37
C ASP A 58 -7.39 -19.76 -15.37
N ILE A 59 -7.24 -19.20 -16.58
CA ILE A 59 -6.86 -17.79 -16.84
C ILE A 59 -7.96 -16.96 -17.51
N GLU A 60 -9.08 -17.58 -17.85
CA GLU A 60 -10.22 -16.90 -18.46
C GLU A 60 -10.89 -15.95 -17.46
N ASP A 61 -11.77 -15.09 -17.95
CA ASP A 61 -12.44 -14.09 -17.11
C ASP A 61 -13.42 -14.72 -16.10
N ASP A 62 -13.99 -15.88 -16.41
CA ASP A 62 -14.90 -16.66 -15.56
C ASP A 62 -14.20 -17.73 -14.69
N ARG A 63 -12.87 -17.64 -14.58
CA ARG A 63 -12.04 -18.52 -13.76
C ARG A 63 -12.59 -18.77 -12.36
N LYS A 64 -12.42 -20.01 -11.90
CA LYS A 64 -13.06 -20.54 -10.69
C LYS A 64 -12.13 -20.47 -9.49
N ASN A 65 -12.74 -20.60 -8.32
CA ASN A 65 -12.02 -20.91 -7.09
C ASN A 65 -11.70 -22.42 -7.08
N HIS A 66 -10.47 -22.77 -6.69
CA HIS A 66 -10.00 -24.14 -6.53
C HIS A 66 -9.59 -24.37 -5.08
N ASP A 67 -9.72 -25.60 -4.58
CA ASP A 67 -9.27 -25.93 -3.23
C ASP A 67 -7.76 -25.79 -3.07
N ALA A 68 -7.34 -25.23 -1.95
CA ALA A 68 -5.94 -25.11 -1.57
C ALA A 68 -5.76 -25.29 -0.07
N LEU A 69 -4.69 -25.98 0.32
CA LEU A 69 -4.23 -26.01 1.70
C LEU A 69 -3.13 -24.96 1.89
N PHE A 70 -3.46 -23.90 2.62
CA PHE A 70 -2.50 -22.89 3.03
C PHE A 70 -1.95 -23.24 4.41
N SER A 71 -0.64 -23.15 4.61
CA SER A 71 -0.03 -23.42 5.92
C SER A 71 1.08 -22.43 6.26
N HIS A 72 1.27 -22.16 7.55
CA HIS A 72 2.37 -21.33 8.06
C HIS A 72 2.83 -21.86 9.43
N LEU A 73 4.02 -21.46 9.86
CA LEU A 73 4.48 -21.71 11.23
C LEU A 73 3.89 -20.67 12.20
N ASP A 74 3.43 -21.08 13.36
CA ASP A 74 3.07 -20.18 14.45
C ASP A 74 4.30 -19.73 15.26
N VAL A 75 4.08 -18.96 16.31
CA VAL A 75 5.15 -18.45 17.20
C VAL A 75 5.87 -19.55 17.98
N ASN A 76 5.27 -20.73 18.11
CA ASN A 76 5.85 -21.89 18.79
C ASN A 76 6.57 -22.83 17.82
N GLY A 77 6.49 -22.56 16.51
CA GLY A 77 7.03 -23.40 15.45
C GLY A 77 6.08 -24.53 15.03
N ASP A 78 4.84 -24.55 15.52
CA ASP A 78 3.82 -25.50 15.08
C ASP A 78 3.25 -25.09 13.72
N THR A 79 2.95 -26.06 12.88
CA THR A 79 2.35 -25.78 11.56
C THR A 79 0.84 -25.60 11.69
N ILE A 80 0.35 -24.40 11.36
CA ILE A 80 -1.07 -24.10 11.25
C ILE A 80 -1.52 -24.38 9.81
N HIS A 81 -2.60 -25.13 9.68
CA HIS A 81 -3.21 -25.51 8.41
C HIS A 81 -4.56 -24.81 8.23
N LEU A 82 -4.75 -24.15 7.09
CA LEU A 82 -5.94 -23.42 6.72
C LEU A 82 -6.47 -23.95 5.39
N GLN A 83 -7.68 -24.52 5.40
CA GLN A 83 -8.38 -24.88 4.17
C GLN A 83 -8.89 -23.60 3.49
N THR A 84 -8.39 -23.31 2.30
CA THR A 84 -8.63 -22.06 1.57
C THR A 84 -9.09 -22.35 0.15
N LEU A 85 -9.53 -21.30 -0.54
CA LEU A 85 -9.69 -21.34 -1.99
C LEU A 85 -8.62 -20.48 -2.67
N ILE A 86 -8.20 -20.88 -3.86
CA ILE A 86 -7.21 -20.17 -4.64
C ILE A 86 -7.69 -19.98 -6.08
N ARG A 87 -7.31 -18.85 -6.69
CA ARG A 87 -7.53 -18.59 -8.11
C ARG A 87 -6.48 -17.64 -8.68
N THR A 88 -6.34 -17.64 -10.00
CA THR A 88 -5.51 -16.64 -10.68
C THR A 88 -6.15 -15.24 -10.61
N ARG A 89 -5.34 -14.18 -10.73
CA ARG A 89 -5.80 -12.77 -10.75
C ARG A 89 -4.97 -11.93 -11.71
N GLY A 90 -5.34 -10.64 -11.82
CA GLY A 90 -4.64 -9.67 -12.67
C GLY A 90 -4.99 -9.85 -14.14
N ASN A 91 -4.49 -8.96 -15.00
CA ASN A 91 -4.75 -8.98 -16.44
C ASN A 91 -3.47 -9.29 -17.20
N PHE A 92 -2.50 -8.37 -17.20
CA PHE A 92 -1.24 -8.53 -17.94
C PHE A 92 -0.45 -9.77 -17.52
N ARG A 93 -0.16 -9.90 -16.22
CA ARG A 93 0.61 -11.02 -15.65
C ARG A 93 -0.17 -12.35 -15.60
N ARG A 94 -1.47 -12.34 -15.91
CA ARG A 94 -2.31 -13.55 -16.00
C ARG A 94 -2.16 -14.22 -17.37
N ASN A 95 -1.83 -13.45 -18.40
CA ASN A 95 -1.64 -13.97 -19.74
C ASN A 95 -0.34 -14.82 -19.80
N PRO A 96 -0.43 -16.09 -20.24
CA PRO A 96 0.72 -17.00 -20.34
C PRO A 96 1.81 -16.53 -21.32
N ASP A 97 1.48 -15.65 -22.26
CA ASP A 97 2.48 -15.03 -23.16
C ASP A 97 3.44 -14.10 -22.39
N ASN A 98 3.00 -13.56 -21.25
CA ASN A 98 3.77 -12.64 -20.42
C ASN A 98 4.44 -13.34 -19.23
N CYS A 99 3.71 -14.27 -18.58
CA CYS A 99 4.13 -14.94 -17.34
C CYS A 99 3.83 -16.44 -17.40
N ASP A 100 4.77 -17.29 -16.98
CA ASP A 100 4.50 -18.73 -16.83
C ASP A 100 3.82 -19.08 -15.50
N PHE A 101 3.78 -18.13 -14.57
CA PHE A 101 3.12 -18.25 -13.29
C PHE A 101 2.31 -16.97 -13.00
N PRO A 102 0.97 -17.05 -12.97
CA PRO A 102 0.12 -15.89 -12.76
C PRO A 102 0.09 -15.47 -11.29
N PRO A 103 -0.20 -14.19 -10.98
CA PRO A 103 -0.47 -13.79 -9.61
C PRO A 103 -1.76 -14.44 -9.10
N LEU A 104 -1.82 -14.69 -7.80
CA LEU A 104 -2.87 -15.49 -7.16
C LEU A 104 -3.71 -14.64 -6.19
N ARG A 105 -4.93 -15.09 -5.92
CA ARG A 105 -5.74 -14.62 -4.80
C ARG A 105 -6.08 -15.82 -3.94
N ILE A 106 -5.88 -15.68 -2.64
CA ILE A 106 -6.26 -16.70 -1.65
C ILE A 106 -7.50 -16.19 -0.91
N ASP A 107 -8.47 -17.07 -0.76
CA ASP A 107 -9.74 -16.86 -0.10
C ASP A 107 -9.77 -17.69 1.19
N PHE A 108 -9.75 -17.01 2.32
CA PHE A 108 -9.77 -17.52 3.68
C PHE A 108 -11.19 -17.49 4.28
N SER A 109 -12.22 -17.06 3.55
CA SER A 109 -13.59 -16.94 4.10
C SER A 109 -14.19 -18.27 4.59
N GLY A 110 -13.66 -19.42 4.15
CA GLY A 110 -14.04 -20.75 4.65
C GLY A 110 -13.04 -21.35 5.66
N ALA A 111 -11.98 -20.63 6.01
CA ALA A 111 -10.91 -21.09 6.90
C ALA A 111 -11.18 -20.70 8.36
N ALA A 112 -10.72 -21.53 9.29
CA ALA A 112 -10.68 -21.20 10.71
C ALA A 112 -9.49 -20.27 11.01
N VAL A 113 -9.66 -18.96 10.74
CA VAL A 113 -8.60 -17.95 10.92
C VAL A 113 -8.63 -17.24 12.27
N GLU A 114 -9.64 -17.48 13.09
CA GLU A 114 -9.75 -16.87 14.42
C GLU A 114 -8.58 -17.30 15.32
N ASN A 115 -7.99 -16.36 16.06
CA ASN A 115 -6.79 -16.57 16.88
C ASN A 115 -5.55 -17.04 16.09
N THR A 116 -5.51 -16.79 14.77
CA THR A 116 -4.33 -17.04 13.93
C THR A 116 -3.74 -15.73 13.42
N LEU A 117 -2.55 -15.79 12.79
CA LEU A 117 -1.96 -14.63 12.10
C LEU A 117 -2.86 -14.06 10.99
N PHE A 118 -3.79 -14.86 10.47
CA PHE A 118 -4.70 -14.51 9.39
C PHE A 118 -6.07 -14.05 9.88
N GLU A 119 -6.23 -13.77 11.18
CA GLU A 119 -7.48 -13.25 11.73
C GLU A 119 -7.94 -12.00 10.96
N LYS A 120 -9.25 -11.91 10.71
CA LYS A 120 -9.91 -10.82 9.96
C LYS A 120 -9.44 -10.67 8.50
N GLN A 121 -8.68 -11.64 7.97
CA GLN A 121 -8.35 -11.71 6.55
C GLN A 121 -9.35 -12.60 5.84
N GLU A 122 -10.09 -12.04 4.89
CA GLU A 122 -11.01 -12.80 4.05
C GLU A 122 -10.35 -13.19 2.73
N LYS A 123 -9.88 -12.19 1.96
CA LYS A 123 -9.30 -12.40 0.64
C LYS A 123 -8.01 -11.62 0.54
N LEU A 124 -6.91 -12.30 0.23
CA LEU A 124 -5.60 -11.68 0.07
C LEU A 124 -5.11 -11.82 -1.37
N LYS A 125 -4.67 -10.71 -1.94
CA LYS A 125 -3.90 -10.72 -3.19
C LYS A 125 -2.49 -11.21 -2.86
N LEU A 126 -2.07 -12.30 -3.50
CA LEU A 126 -0.70 -12.79 -3.47
C LEU A 126 0.00 -12.35 -4.74
N VAL A 127 0.88 -11.35 -4.62
CA VAL A 127 1.80 -10.99 -5.70
C VAL A 127 2.95 -11.99 -5.65
N THR A 128 3.21 -12.66 -6.76
CA THR A 128 4.29 -13.66 -6.86
C THR A 128 5.06 -13.53 -8.17
N HIS A 129 6.11 -14.34 -8.30
CA HIS A 129 6.97 -14.41 -9.46
C HIS A 129 6.18 -14.62 -10.76
N CYS A 130 6.52 -13.85 -11.80
CA CYS A 130 5.93 -13.98 -13.14
C CYS A 130 6.61 -15.08 -13.97
N ASN A 131 7.87 -15.43 -13.65
CA ASN A 131 8.59 -16.51 -14.32
C ASN A 131 9.30 -17.45 -13.33
N THR A 132 9.01 -18.74 -13.40
CA THR A 132 9.59 -19.74 -12.47
C THR A 132 11.09 -19.96 -12.70
N LYS A 133 11.54 -19.94 -13.96
CA LYS A 133 12.92 -20.31 -14.34
C LYS A 133 13.89 -19.14 -14.28
N LYS A 134 13.45 -17.94 -14.64
CA LYS A 134 14.29 -16.74 -14.78
C LYS A 134 14.41 -15.99 -13.45
N LYS A 135 15.53 -16.20 -12.75
CA LYS A 135 15.81 -15.65 -11.40
C LYS A 135 15.61 -14.14 -11.27
N TYR A 136 15.80 -13.35 -12.34
CA TYR A 136 15.65 -11.90 -12.26
C TYR A 136 14.19 -11.44 -12.01
N TYR A 137 13.18 -12.28 -12.26
CA TYR A 137 11.79 -11.92 -11.93
C TYR A 137 11.54 -11.84 -10.42
N GLU A 138 12.27 -12.59 -9.60
CA GLU A 138 12.20 -12.43 -8.13
C GLU A 138 12.75 -11.07 -7.72
N LYS A 139 13.74 -10.52 -8.44
CA LYS A 139 14.24 -9.16 -8.20
C LYS A 139 13.16 -8.11 -8.48
N TYR A 140 12.38 -8.28 -9.56
CA TYR A 140 11.26 -7.37 -9.85
C TYR A 140 10.21 -7.39 -8.74
N LEU A 141 9.83 -8.59 -8.27
CA LEU A 141 8.90 -8.73 -7.17
C LEU A 141 9.40 -8.07 -5.88
N LEU A 142 10.68 -8.28 -5.53
CA LEU A 142 11.29 -7.68 -4.35
C LEU A 142 11.36 -6.14 -4.46
N LYS A 143 11.61 -5.60 -5.65
CA LYS A 143 11.56 -4.15 -5.90
C LYS A 143 10.13 -3.60 -5.80
N GLU A 144 9.14 -4.31 -6.32
CA GLU A 144 7.72 -3.93 -6.21
C GLU A 144 7.28 -3.91 -4.74
N TYR A 145 7.56 -4.98 -3.98
CA TYR A 145 7.34 -5.06 -2.54
C TYR A 145 7.96 -3.86 -1.80
N MET A 146 9.23 -3.57 -2.07
CA MET A 146 9.93 -2.46 -1.45
C MET A 146 9.38 -1.10 -1.87
N THR A 147 8.75 -0.98 -3.03
CA THR A 147 8.12 0.27 -3.47
C THR A 147 6.84 0.57 -2.69
N TYR A 148 6.03 -0.45 -2.37
CA TYR A 148 4.92 -0.31 -1.42
C TYR A 148 5.43 0.15 -0.05
N ARG A 149 6.47 -0.52 0.47
CA ARG A 149 7.09 -0.20 1.75
C ARG A 149 7.71 1.21 1.77
N LEU A 150 8.28 1.65 0.65
CA LEU A 150 8.79 3.01 0.48
C LEU A 150 7.65 4.03 0.59
N TYR A 151 6.49 3.77 -0.02
CA TYR A 151 5.34 4.67 0.10
C TYR A 151 4.78 4.74 1.53
N ASN A 152 4.93 3.68 2.35
CA ASN A 152 4.58 3.74 3.77
C ASN A 152 5.40 4.80 4.55
N LEU A 153 6.62 5.14 4.09
CA LEU A 153 7.42 6.23 4.69
C LEU A 153 6.91 7.63 4.33
N ILE A 154 6.11 7.73 3.27
CA ILE A 154 5.58 8.98 2.70
C ILE A 154 4.18 9.27 3.25
N SER A 155 3.35 8.24 3.42
CA SER A 155 1.96 8.38 3.83
C SER A 155 1.49 7.18 4.64
N GLU A 156 0.80 7.42 5.76
CA GLU A 156 0.08 6.36 6.49
C GLU A 156 -1.11 5.80 5.69
N LYS A 157 -1.68 6.61 4.79
CA LYS A 157 -2.71 6.24 3.82
C LYS A 157 -2.06 5.56 2.62
N SER A 158 -1.68 4.32 2.84
CA SER A 158 -0.89 3.50 1.92
C SER A 158 -1.22 2.02 2.14
N TYR A 159 -1.02 1.17 1.16
CA TYR A 159 -1.19 -0.27 1.39
C TYR A 159 -0.03 -0.80 2.23
N ARG A 160 -0.34 -1.61 3.25
CA ARG A 160 0.67 -2.45 3.90
C ARG A 160 0.90 -3.74 3.10
N VAL A 161 2.10 -4.29 3.22
CA VAL A 161 2.53 -5.51 2.52
C VAL A 161 3.30 -6.43 3.46
N ARG A 162 3.15 -7.74 3.27
CA ARG A 162 3.85 -8.77 4.05
C ARG A 162 4.68 -9.65 3.12
N LEU A 163 6.02 -9.61 3.26
CA LEU A 163 6.92 -10.43 2.45
C LEU A 163 6.84 -11.90 2.85
N LEU A 164 6.82 -12.77 1.85
CA LEU A 164 6.67 -14.21 2.01
C LEU A 164 7.82 -14.96 1.34
N ARG A 165 8.22 -16.07 1.97
CA ARG A 165 8.87 -17.19 1.28
C ARG A 165 7.80 -18.26 1.07
N VAL A 166 7.41 -18.48 -0.18
CA VAL A 166 6.30 -19.34 -0.55
C VAL A 166 6.83 -20.64 -1.14
N THR A 167 6.48 -21.76 -0.52
CA THR A 167 6.68 -23.10 -1.07
C THR A 167 5.37 -23.57 -1.70
N TYR A 168 5.34 -23.62 -3.03
CA TYR A 168 4.22 -24.11 -3.81
C TYR A 168 4.34 -25.62 -4.00
N ILE A 169 3.28 -26.36 -3.67
CA ILE A 169 3.24 -27.83 -3.69
C ILE A 169 2.11 -28.27 -4.63
N ASP A 170 2.44 -29.06 -5.65
CA ASP A 170 1.44 -29.58 -6.59
C ASP A 170 0.78 -30.85 -6.05
N LEU A 171 -0.52 -30.77 -5.76
CA LEU A 171 -1.30 -31.91 -5.28
C LEU A 171 -1.50 -32.99 -6.34
N SER A 172 -1.30 -32.68 -7.63
CA SER A 172 -1.37 -33.68 -8.69
C SER A 172 -0.13 -34.59 -8.75
N GLY A 173 0.95 -34.21 -8.07
CA GLY A 173 2.23 -34.93 -8.04
C GLY A 173 3.00 -34.90 -9.36
N ARG A 174 2.64 -33.99 -10.28
CA ARG A 174 3.26 -33.89 -11.62
C ARG A 174 4.36 -32.84 -11.69
N LEU A 175 4.31 -31.86 -10.78
CA LEU A 175 5.29 -30.79 -10.69
C LEU A 175 6.04 -30.88 -9.37
N GLU A 176 7.36 -30.72 -9.43
CA GLU A 176 8.19 -30.59 -8.22
C GLU A 176 7.82 -29.31 -7.45
N PRO A 177 7.91 -29.32 -6.10
CA PRO A 177 7.73 -28.12 -5.31
C PRO A 177 8.67 -27.00 -5.74
N ILE A 178 8.15 -25.78 -5.77
CA ILE A 178 8.95 -24.58 -6.09
C ILE A 178 8.90 -23.59 -4.93
N GLU A 179 10.05 -23.03 -4.59
CA GLU A 179 10.18 -22.03 -3.53
C GLU A 179 10.52 -20.66 -4.14
N LYS A 180 9.68 -19.67 -3.85
CA LYS A 180 9.76 -18.33 -4.44
C LYS A 180 9.38 -17.26 -3.44
N TYR A 181 9.92 -16.05 -3.63
CA TYR A 181 9.37 -14.89 -2.95
C TYR A 181 7.96 -14.56 -3.47
N GLY A 182 7.14 -14.08 -2.55
CA GLY A 182 5.84 -13.46 -2.82
C GLY A 182 5.58 -12.39 -1.78
N PHE A 183 4.50 -11.63 -1.92
CA PHE A 183 4.01 -10.80 -0.83
C PHE A 183 2.50 -10.71 -0.83
N PHE A 184 1.91 -10.64 0.37
CA PHE A 184 0.52 -10.25 0.52
C PHE A 184 0.39 -8.74 0.46
N LEU A 185 -0.70 -8.28 -0.14
CA LEU A 185 -1.12 -6.89 -0.17
C LEU A 185 -2.36 -6.71 0.69
N GLU A 186 -2.35 -5.71 1.56
CA GLU A 186 -3.51 -5.29 2.36
C GLU A 186 -4.70 -5.01 1.43
N THR A 187 -5.90 -5.38 1.84
CA THR A 187 -7.11 -5.04 1.07
C THR A 187 -7.42 -3.55 1.20
N ALA A 188 -7.92 -2.93 0.14
CA ALA A 188 -8.28 -1.51 0.13
C ALA A 188 -9.23 -1.13 1.29
N GLY A 189 -10.23 -1.96 1.58
CA GLY A 189 -11.15 -1.67 2.69
C GLY A 189 -10.52 -1.70 4.08
N LYS A 190 -9.59 -2.62 4.34
CA LYS A 190 -8.83 -2.63 5.60
C LYS A 190 -7.85 -1.44 5.68
N MET A 191 -7.23 -1.08 4.55
CA MET A 191 -6.37 0.10 4.44
C MET A 191 -7.19 1.39 4.68
N ALA A 192 -8.37 1.52 4.10
CA ALA A 192 -9.27 2.64 4.32
C ALA A 192 -9.71 2.69 5.79
N ALA A 193 -10.23 1.58 6.33
CA ALA A 193 -10.74 1.49 7.69
C ALA A 193 -9.69 1.86 8.75
N ARG A 194 -8.44 1.36 8.63
CA ARG A 194 -7.37 1.71 9.58
C ARG A 194 -6.96 3.18 9.52
N ASN A 195 -7.34 3.90 8.46
CA ASN A 195 -7.11 5.34 8.29
C ASN A 195 -8.38 6.16 8.59
N GLY A 196 -9.41 5.56 9.20
CA GLY A 196 -10.69 6.24 9.46
C GLY A 196 -11.40 6.69 8.19
N CYS A 197 -11.22 5.93 7.10
CA CYS A 197 -11.79 6.21 5.78
C CYS A 197 -12.59 5.01 5.26
N GLU A 198 -13.37 5.26 4.22
CA GLU A 198 -14.02 4.25 3.40
C GLU A 198 -13.48 4.32 1.96
N GLU A 199 -13.52 3.20 1.25
CA GLU A 199 -13.28 3.15 -0.20
C GLU A 199 -14.41 3.90 -0.93
N VAL A 200 -14.07 4.67 -1.97
CA VAL A 200 -15.06 5.39 -2.77
C VAL A 200 -14.76 5.29 -4.25
N ASP A 201 -15.73 4.88 -5.05
CA ASP A 201 -15.60 4.88 -6.52
C ASP A 201 -16.19 6.16 -7.09
N ILE A 202 -15.32 7.08 -7.50
CA ILE A 202 -15.71 8.38 -8.05
C ILE A 202 -15.12 8.52 -9.44
N GLU A 203 -15.95 8.24 -10.44
CA GLU A 203 -15.55 8.33 -11.83
C GLU A 203 -15.16 9.77 -12.21
N ASN A 204 -14.09 9.91 -13.00
CA ASN A 204 -13.64 11.17 -13.57
C ASN A 204 -13.30 12.27 -12.54
N VAL A 205 -13.00 11.92 -11.28
CA VAL A 205 -12.51 12.89 -10.31
C VAL A 205 -11.17 13.48 -10.78
N LYS A 206 -11.06 14.81 -10.74
CA LYS A 206 -9.84 15.49 -11.18
C LYS A 206 -8.82 15.52 -10.05
N GLN A 207 -7.53 15.66 -10.38
CA GLN A 207 -6.49 15.76 -9.35
C GLN A 207 -6.66 17.01 -8.47
N LYS A 208 -7.28 18.08 -8.99
CA LYS A 208 -7.58 19.28 -8.20
C LYS A 208 -8.67 19.08 -7.15
N ASP A 209 -9.48 18.03 -7.31
CA ASP A 209 -10.56 17.67 -6.40
C ASP A 209 -10.12 16.63 -5.36
N ILE A 210 -8.87 16.13 -5.46
CA ILE A 210 -8.20 15.29 -4.44
C ILE A 210 -7.60 16.20 -3.37
N GLN A 211 -7.56 15.72 -2.12
CA GLN A 211 -6.91 16.42 -1.00
C GLN A 211 -5.50 16.89 -1.41
N SER A 212 -5.27 18.20 -1.30
CA SER A 212 -4.12 18.86 -1.94
C SER A 212 -2.77 18.29 -1.51
N ASP A 213 -2.49 18.27 -0.20
CA ASP A 213 -1.23 17.78 0.38
C ASP A 213 -0.94 16.32 -0.06
N ALA A 214 -1.94 15.45 0.04
CA ALA A 214 -1.81 14.05 -0.39
C ALA A 214 -1.53 13.94 -1.89
N MET A 215 -2.17 14.76 -2.72
CA MET A 215 -2.00 14.72 -4.18
C MET A 215 -0.63 15.23 -4.63
N VAL A 216 -0.06 16.27 -4.00
CA VAL A 216 1.28 16.75 -4.34
C VAL A 216 2.34 15.71 -3.92
N LYS A 217 2.22 15.15 -2.71
CA LYS A 217 3.10 14.07 -2.23
C LYS A 217 3.01 12.81 -3.10
N LEU A 218 1.80 12.42 -3.50
CA LEU A 218 1.58 11.31 -4.44
C LEU A 218 2.29 11.58 -5.77
N SER A 219 2.07 12.75 -6.37
CA SER A 219 2.68 13.11 -7.66
C SER A 219 4.20 13.13 -7.59
N MET A 220 4.76 13.66 -6.49
CA MET A 220 6.21 13.69 -6.24
C MET A 220 6.77 12.28 -6.01
N PHE A 221 6.05 11.42 -5.29
CA PHE A 221 6.42 10.02 -5.11
C PHE A 221 6.45 9.25 -6.44
N GLN A 222 5.39 9.38 -7.26
CA GLN A 222 5.34 8.74 -8.57
C GLN A 222 6.48 9.23 -9.47
N PHE A 223 6.81 10.53 -9.42
CA PHE A 223 7.98 11.08 -10.10
C PHE A 223 9.30 10.50 -9.58
N MET A 224 9.50 10.40 -8.25
CA MET A 224 10.69 9.81 -7.64
C MET A 224 10.97 8.40 -8.16
N ILE A 225 9.93 7.55 -8.24
CA ILE A 225 10.05 6.16 -8.68
C ILE A 225 9.97 5.97 -10.21
N GLY A 226 9.80 7.06 -10.97
CA GLY A 226 9.66 7.00 -12.43
C GLY A 226 8.40 6.28 -12.87
N ASN A 227 7.29 6.43 -12.14
CA ASN A 227 6.02 5.81 -12.47
C ASN A 227 5.14 6.77 -13.27
N THR A 228 4.85 6.38 -14.51
CA THR A 228 3.90 7.07 -15.38
C THR A 228 2.64 6.27 -15.63
N ASP A 229 2.50 5.07 -15.07
CA ASP A 229 1.34 4.19 -15.27
C ASP A 229 0.30 4.38 -14.15
N TRP A 230 -0.28 5.58 -14.06
CA TRP A 230 -1.35 5.90 -13.11
C TRP A 230 -2.27 7.00 -13.64
N SER A 231 -3.51 7.05 -13.15
CA SER A 231 -4.49 8.09 -13.50
C SER A 231 -5.56 8.23 -12.43
N VAL A 232 -5.70 9.42 -11.84
CA VAL A 232 -6.79 9.71 -10.89
C VAL A 232 -8.15 9.78 -11.61
N PRO A 233 -8.32 10.53 -12.72
CA PRO A 233 -9.60 10.54 -13.43
C PRO A 233 -10.02 9.18 -13.98
N GLY A 234 -9.05 8.34 -14.34
CA GLY A 234 -9.29 7.01 -14.89
C GLY A 234 -9.29 5.88 -13.85
N LEU A 235 -9.11 6.19 -12.56
CA LEU A 235 -8.94 5.20 -11.47
C LEU A 235 -7.94 4.08 -11.82
N HIS A 236 -6.86 4.46 -12.53
CA HIS A 236 -5.83 3.52 -12.98
C HIS A 236 -4.67 3.52 -12.00
N ASN A 237 -4.40 2.35 -11.38
CA ASN A 237 -3.35 2.14 -10.38
C ASN A 237 -3.41 3.11 -9.19
N VAL A 238 -4.62 3.58 -8.87
CA VAL A 238 -4.94 4.39 -7.70
C VAL A 238 -6.29 3.97 -7.14
N GLU A 239 -6.36 3.92 -5.82
CA GLU A 239 -7.58 3.71 -5.04
C GLU A 239 -7.99 5.05 -4.44
N LEU A 240 -9.29 5.31 -4.31
CA LEU A 240 -9.76 6.50 -3.60
C LEU A 240 -10.34 6.12 -2.26
N ILE A 241 -9.91 6.85 -1.23
CA ILE A 241 -10.48 6.73 0.11
C ILE A 241 -10.98 8.08 0.61
N ARG A 242 -11.97 8.08 1.48
CA ARG A 242 -12.57 9.30 2.03
C ARG A 242 -12.99 9.12 3.48
N SER A 243 -12.69 10.10 4.33
CA SER A 243 -13.05 10.07 5.76
C SER A 243 -14.45 10.60 6.05
N ALA A 244 -15.00 11.48 5.20
CA ALA A 244 -16.37 11.96 5.31
C ALA A 244 -16.91 12.42 3.94
N PRO A 245 -18.22 12.27 3.64
CA PRO A 245 -18.79 12.51 2.31
C PRO A 245 -18.44 13.85 1.65
N TYR A 246 -18.31 14.93 2.42
CA TYR A 246 -18.06 16.29 1.92
C TYR A 246 -16.57 16.66 1.82
N LEU A 247 -15.67 15.79 2.26
CA LEU A 247 -14.23 16.04 2.15
C LEU A 247 -13.69 15.55 0.80
N PRO A 248 -12.70 16.25 0.21
CA PRO A 248 -11.93 15.72 -0.91
C PRO A 248 -11.44 14.30 -0.60
N PRO A 249 -11.56 13.34 -1.55
CA PRO A 249 -10.99 12.03 -1.36
C PRO A 249 -9.45 12.10 -1.42
N ILE A 250 -8.82 11.02 -1.04
CA ILE A 250 -7.38 10.83 -1.05
C ILE A 250 -7.09 9.69 -2.03
N ALA A 251 -6.19 9.95 -2.98
CA ALA A 251 -5.72 8.92 -3.90
C ALA A 251 -4.56 8.15 -3.28
N VAL A 252 -4.66 6.82 -3.27
CA VAL A 252 -3.66 5.89 -2.74
C VAL A 252 -3.13 5.02 -3.88
N PRO A 253 -1.85 5.10 -4.22
CA PRO A 253 -1.28 4.36 -5.35
C PRO A 253 -1.10 2.88 -5.05
N TYR A 254 -1.22 2.06 -6.08
CA TYR A 254 -0.88 0.64 -6.08
C TYR A 254 -0.38 0.20 -7.47
N ASP A 255 0.02 -1.07 -7.60
CA ASP A 255 0.61 -1.68 -8.81
C ASP A 255 1.88 -0.96 -9.29
N PHE A 256 3.00 -1.22 -8.63
CA PHE A 256 4.28 -0.53 -8.89
C PHE A 256 5.22 -1.30 -9.82
N ASP A 257 4.80 -2.43 -10.40
CA ASP A 257 5.65 -3.19 -11.32
C ASP A 257 6.02 -2.40 -12.59
N TRP A 258 5.15 -1.48 -13.01
CA TRP A 258 5.30 -0.66 -14.22
C TRP A 258 6.01 0.71 -14.00
N CYS A 259 7.03 0.76 -13.13
CA CYS A 259 7.79 2.00 -12.87
C CYS A 259 9.29 1.88 -13.15
N GLY A 260 9.95 3.03 -13.37
CA GLY A 260 11.39 3.13 -13.62
C GLY A 260 12.29 2.60 -12.51
N LEU A 261 11.82 2.59 -11.26
CA LEU A 261 12.56 2.02 -10.13
C LEU A 261 12.60 0.48 -10.20
N VAL A 262 11.48 -0.16 -10.52
CA VAL A 262 11.41 -1.63 -10.69
C VAL A 262 12.08 -2.05 -12.00
N ASN A 263 11.82 -1.30 -13.08
CA ASN A 263 12.38 -1.47 -14.41
C ASN A 263 12.27 -2.92 -14.92
N THR A 264 11.04 -3.43 -14.94
CA THR A 264 10.78 -4.76 -15.52
C THR A 264 11.05 -4.75 -17.02
N ASN A 265 11.43 -5.90 -17.56
CA ASN A 265 11.69 -6.05 -18.99
C ASN A 265 10.42 -5.91 -19.86
N TYR A 266 9.24 -6.00 -19.25
CA TYR A 266 7.95 -5.82 -19.90
C TYR A 266 7.37 -4.42 -19.71
N ALA A 267 7.96 -3.56 -18.87
CA ALA A 267 7.50 -2.20 -18.68
C ALA A 267 8.03 -1.29 -19.80
N TYR A 268 7.12 -0.65 -20.52
CA TYR A 268 7.40 0.36 -21.53
C TYR A 268 6.51 1.59 -21.30
N PRO A 269 6.96 2.79 -21.69
CA PRO A 269 6.13 3.99 -21.58
C PRO A 269 4.87 3.89 -22.43
N ALA A 270 3.80 4.54 -21.99
CA ALA A 270 2.61 4.68 -22.82
C ALA A 270 2.95 5.48 -24.10
N PRO A 271 2.47 5.08 -25.29
CA PRO A 271 2.91 5.66 -26.57
C PRO A 271 2.69 7.17 -26.72
N ASN A 272 1.75 7.73 -25.97
CA ASN A 272 1.42 9.16 -25.96
C ASN A 272 2.31 9.99 -25.01
N LEU A 273 3.24 9.35 -24.30
CA LEU A 273 4.20 10.03 -23.44
C LEU A 273 5.50 10.24 -24.22
N GLU A 274 6.06 11.45 -24.13
CA GLU A 274 7.30 11.84 -24.84
C GLU A 274 8.57 11.34 -24.12
N ILE A 275 8.56 10.10 -23.66
CA ILE A 275 9.69 9.42 -23.00
C ILE A 275 9.99 8.09 -23.68
N GLN A 276 11.27 7.72 -23.77
CA GLN A 276 11.69 6.50 -24.49
C GLN A 276 11.85 5.29 -23.58
N SER A 277 11.96 5.52 -22.27
CA SER A 277 12.13 4.48 -21.27
C SER A 277 11.31 4.79 -20.02
N VAL A 278 10.78 3.76 -19.35
CA VAL A 278 10.15 3.92 -18.02
C VAL A 278 11.11 4.47 -16.97
N ARG A 279 12.42 4.44 -17.24
CA ARG A 279 13.44 5.02 -16.37
C ARG A 279 13.52 6.55 -16.48
N GLU A 280 13.04 7.13 -17.57
CA GLU A 280 12.92 8.58 -17.72
C GLU A 280 11.78 9.06 -16.84
N ARG A 281 12.08 10.00 -15.93
CA ARG A 281 11.05 10.56 -15.06
C ARG A 281 10.23 11.57 -15.85
N LEU A 282 8.92 11.51 -15.65
CA LEU A 282 7.98 12.49 -16.18
C LEU A 282 7.04 12.88 -15.06
N TYR A 283 7.02 14.17 -14.71
CA TYR A 283 6.09 14.67 -13.71
C TYR A 283 4.67 14.66 -14.27
N ARG A 284 3.74 13.96 -13.61
CA ARG A 284 2.34 13.81 -14.05
C ARG A 284 1.32 14.48 -13.12
N GLY A 285 1.79 15.20 -12.11
CA GLY A 285 0.95 15.98 -11.21
C GLY A 285 0.40 17.24 -11.87
N ILE A 286 -0.71 17.76 -11.35
CA ILE A 286 -1.19 19.08 -11.74
C ILE A 286 -0.37 20.21 -11.12
N CYS A 287 -0.45 21.39 -11.72
CA CYS A 287 0.20 22.58 -11.18
C CYS A 287 -0.36 22.94 -9.79
N ARG A 288 0.55 23.26 -8.87
CA ARG A 288 0.26 23.62 -7.48
C ARG A 288 0.87 24.96 -7.15
N THR A 289 0.50 25.51 -6.00
CA THR A 289 1.09 26.76 -5.51
C THR A 289 2.57 26.55 -5.18
N ASN A 290 3.36 27.62 -5.24
CA ASN A 290 4.78 27.56 -4.85
C ASN A 290 4.94 27.05 -3.42
N GLN A 291 4.04 27.41 -2.51
CA GLN A 291 4.09 26.98 -1.12
C GLN A 291 3.94 25.45 -1.01
N GLU A 292 2.94 24.86 -1.67
CA GLU A 292 2.74 23.40 -1.66
C GLU A 292 3.93 22.63 -2.24
N TYR A 293 4.56 23.17 -3.29
CA TYR A 293 5.77 22.58 -3.85
C TYR A 293 6.95 22.69 -2.88
N ILE A 294 7.19 23.84 -2.26
CA ILE A 294 8.27 24.04 -1.29
C ILE A 294 8.12 23.07 -0.14
N GLU A 295 6.93 23.00 0.49
CA GLU A 295 6.65 22.10 1.60
C GLU A 295 6.84 20.64 1.21
N THR A 296 6.38 20.24 0.03
CA THR A 296 6.54 18.86 -0.45
C THR A 296 8.01 18.55 -0.72
N ILE A 297 8.76 19.44 -1.36
CA ILE A 297 10.18 19.24 -1.67
C ILE A 297 10.99 19.15 -0.38
N GLU A 298 10.73 20.02 0.60
CA GLU A 298 11.37 19.98 1.91
C GLU A 298 11.06 18.65 2.62
N PHE A 299 9.80 18.21 2.62
CA PHE A 299 9.42 16.89 3.16
C PHE A 299 10.23 15.74 2.55
N PHE A 300 10.38 15.70 1.22
CA PHE A 300 11.19 14.64 0.58
C PHE A 300 12.68 14.77 0.92
N LYS A 301 13.24 15.99 0.98
CA LYS A 301 14.64 16.21 1.38
C LYS A 301 14.92 15.74 2.80
N GLU A 302 13.99 15.98 3.73
CA GLU A 302 14.10 15.47 5.11
C GLU A 302 14.09 13.93 5.16
N LYS A 303 13.37 13.29 4.23
CA LYS A 303 13.31 11.82 4.09
C LYS A 303 14.50 11.19 3.35
N GLU A 304 15.41 11.99 2.79
CA GLU A 304 16.48 11.50 1.91
C GLU A 304 17.33 10.39 2.56
N GLN A 305 17.86 10.65 3.75
CA GLN A 305 18.73 9.69 4.44
C GLN A 305 17.96 8.45 4.92
N GLU A 306 16.71 8.62 5.36
CA GLU A 306 15.83 7.52 5.73
C GLU A 306 15.58 6.59 4.54
N ILE A 307 15.30 7.16 3.36
CA ILE A 307 15.04 6.41 2.13
C ILE A 307 16.31 5.66 1.65
N TYR A 308 17.48 6.28 1.70
CA TYR A 308 18.73 5.58 1.37
C TYR A 308 19.01 4.42 2.33
N SER A 309 18.84 4.64 3.63
CA SER A 309 19.01 3.60 4.65
C SER A 309 18.02 2.45 4.45
N PHE A 310 16.75 2.79 4.18
CA PHE A 310 15.68 1.84 3.91
C PHE A 310 16.03 0.86 2.77
N TRP A 311 16.56 1.37 1.65
CA TRP A 311 17.00 0.50 0.56
C TRP A 311 18.26 -0.28 0.87
N ASN A 312 19.25 0.34 1.52
CA ASN A 312 20.53 -0.33 1.82
C ASN A 312 20.37 -1.50 2.80
N ASN A 313 19.40 -1.44 3.70
CA ASN A 313 19.15 -2.45 4.72
C ASN A 313 18.30 -3.63 4.25
N PHE A 314 17.77 -3.63 3.02
CA PHE A 314 16.94 -4.71 2.50
C PHE A 314 17.77 -5.87 1.94
N THR A 315 18.25 -6.73 2.84
CA THR A 315 19.24 -7.78 2.54
C THR A 315 18.73 -8.91 1.62
N TYR A 316 17.41 -9.05 1.43
CA TYR A 316 16.84 -10.02 0.49
C TYR A 316 17.09 -9.68 -0.99
N LEU A 317 17.41 -8.42 -1.29
CA LEU A 317 17.79 -7.99 -2.64
C LEU A 317 19.32 -7.84 -2.73
N GLU A 318 19.96 -8.37 -3.77
CA GLU A 318 21.42 -8.31 -3.95
C GLU A 318 21.99 -6.88 -3.86
N GLU A 319 23.18 -6.73 -3.28
CA GLU A 319 23.82 -5.42 -3.06
C GLU A 319 23.95 -4.58 -4.35
N LYS A 320 24.26 -5.23 -5.48
CA LYS A 320 24.36 -4.57 -6.78
C LYS A 320 23.03 -3.90 -7.17
N GLU A 321 21.91 -4.58 -6.94
CA GLU A 321 20.58 -4.05 -7.23
C GLU A 321 20.22 -2.90 -6.27
N ARG A 322 20.54 -3.05 -4.97
CA ARG A 322 20.33 -1.97 -3.98
C ARG A 322 21.10 -0.70 -4.37
N LYS A 323 22.39 -0.84 -4.72
CA LYS A 323 23.23 0.27 -5.21
C LYS A 323 22.67 0.92 -6.46
N TYR A 324 22.12 0.14 -7.39
CA TYR A 324 21.50 0.68 -8.59
C TYR A 324 20.24 1.51 -8.27
N ILE A 325 19.39 1.02 -7.37
CA ILE A 325 18.17 1.73 -6.94
C ILE A 325 18.52 3.00 -6.20
N VAL A 326 19.47 2.95 -5.25
CA VAL A 326 19.94 4.13 -4.53
C VAL A 326 20.45 5.18 -5.51
N LYS A 327 21.28 4.80 -6.49
CA LYS A 327 21.73 5.72 -7.56
C LYS A 327 20.59 6.30 -8.39
N TYR A 328 19.55 5.51 -8.64
CA TYR A 328 18.38 6.02 -9.34
C TYR A 328 17.66 7.08 -8.50
N ILE A 329 17.48 6.86 -7.20
CA ILE A 329 16.87 7.80 -6.26
C ILE A 329 17.75 9.05 -6.04
N GLU A 330 19.07 8.92 -6.01
CA GLU A 330 20.01 10.05 -5.95
C GLU A 330 19.77 11.04 -7.10
N GLN A 331 19.41 10.57 -8.29
CA GLN A 331 19.06 11.44 -9.41
C GLN A 331 17.80 12.27 -9.14
N PHE A 332 16.82 11.72 -8.42
CA PHE A 332 15.64 12.48 -7.99
C PHE A 332 16.05 13.60 -7.02
N TYR A 333 16.88 13.29 -6.02
CA TYR A 333 17.37 14.31 -5.10
C TYR A 333 18.28 15.34 -5.76
N PHE A 334 19.05 14.96 -6.76
CA PHE A 334 19.80 15.90 -7.59
C PHE A 334 18.88 16.91 -8.30
N ILE A 335 17.73 16.47 -8.81
CA ILE A 335 16.71 17.35 -9.39
C ILE A 335 16.15 18.30 -8.31
N LEU A 336 15.75 17.78 -7.15
CA LEU A 336 15.17 18.59 -6.06
C LEU A 336 16.16 19.59 -5.44
N ASN A 337 17.46 19.31 -5.50
CA ASN A 337 18.51 20.18 -4.97
C ASN A 337 19.03 21.20 -5.99
N ASN A 338 18.53 21.18 -7.23
CA ASN A 338 18.90 22.12 -8.27
C ASN A 338 17.66 22.90 -8.74
N PRO A 339 17.52 24.19 -8.39
CA PRO A 339 16.34 24.98 -8.74
C PRO A 339 16.01 25.01 -10.23
N ARG A 340 17.04 25.01 -11.10
CA ARG A 340 16.83 24.99 -12.56
C ARG A 340 16.23 23.67 -13.03
N LEU A 341 16.67 22.55 -12.45
CA LEU A 341 16.13 21.22 -12.78
C LEU A 341 14.76 21.00 -12.14
N THR A 342 14.55 21.45 -10.91
CA THR A 342 13.23 21.43 -10.29
C THR A 342 12.22 22.17 -11.17
N ASP A 343 12.60 23.36 -11.67
CA ASP A 343 11.75 24.11 -12.60
C ASP A 343 11.52 23.35 -13.92
N SER A 344 12.57 22.86 -14.58
CA SER A 344 12.44 22.24 -15.91
C SER A 344 11.78 20.86 -15.91
N GLU A 345 11.94 20.09 -14.83
CA GLU A 345 11.46 18.70 -14.72
C GLU A 345 10.12 18.57 -13.99
N ILE A 346 9.76 19.52 -13.13
CA ILE A 346 8.57 19.45 -12.27
C ILE A 346 7.63 20.62 -12.57
N TYR A 347 8.05 21.87 -12.31
CA TYR A 347 7.15 23.02 -12.40
C TYR A 347 6.70 23.31 -13.83
N SER A 348 7.62 23.31 -14.79
CA SER A 348 7.31 23.53 -16.20
C SER A 348 6.62 22.33 -16.86
N LYS A 349 6.57 21.17 -16.19
CA LYS A 349 5.96 19.92 -16.67
C LYS A 349 4.63 19.60 -16.01
N CYS A 350 4.20 20.38 -15.02
CA CYS A 350 2.92 20.18 -14.36
C CYS A 350 1.75 20.35 -15.34
N ARG A 351 0.66 19.63 -15.06
CA ARG A 351 -0.53 19.63 -15.91
C ARG A 351 -1.55 20.68 -15.45
N THR A 352 -2.29 21.26 -16.39
CA THR A 352 -3.47 22.08 -16.10
C THR A 352 -4.74 21.23 -16.26
N GLU A 353 -5.66 21.27 -15.29
CA GLU A 353 -6.89 20.42 -15.24
C GLU A 353 -8.21 21.14 -14.90
#